data_AF-A0A8B8N258-F1
#
_entry.id   AF-A0A8B8N258-F1
#
_cell.length_a   1.000
_cell.length_b   1.000
_cell.length_c   1.000
_cell.angle_alpha   90.00
_cell.angle_beta   90.00
_cell.angle_gamma   90.00
#
_symmetry.space_group_name_H-M   'P 1'
#
loop_
_entity.id
_entity.type
_entity.pdbx_description
1 polymer ?
#
loop_
_entity_poly.entity_id
_entity_poly.type
_entity_poly.pdbx_seq_one_letter_code
_entity_poly.pdbx_strand_id
1 'polypeptide(L)'
;MRISYKTSEFQTALSQSEQASSIRFWVQFTGLRSILSAQRDNTMASLATAEVCDSNASVLASGDLRVLHPVFQIYGQNRTFSGPIVTLKVFEDNVLVRELLETRGEGRVLVIDGGGSLRCALVGGNMGQLAQNMGWAGIVVNGCIRDVDEINECSIGVRALASHPLKSSKKGVGEKHVPLHIAGTLIRDGEWLYADSDGILISKNELSV
;
A
#
# COMPACT_ATOMS: atom_id res chain seq x y z
N MET A 1 -74.30 5.10 -25.11
CA MET A 1 -73.06 5.89 -25.13
C MET A 1 -72.19 5.38 -26.28
N ARG A 2 -72.21 6.05 -27.43
CA ARG A 2 -71.59 5.57 -28.69
C ARG A 2 -71.48 6.73 -29.69
N ILE A 3 -70.49 6.68 -30.60
CA ILE A 3 -70.28 7.64 -31.73
C ILE A 3 -69.75 9.00 -31.20
N SER A 4 -68.77 9.71 -31.76
CA SER A 4 -68.07 9.67 -33.07
C SER A 4 -66.55 10.02 -32.87
N TYR A 5 -65.68 10.41 -33.83
CA TYR A 5 -65.76 10.71 -35.28
C TYR A 5 -64.43 10.29 -35.99
N LYS A 6 -64.01 10.97 -37.07
CA LYS A 6 -62.77 10.77 -37.85
C LYS A 6 -62.36 12.13 -38.50
N THR A 7 -61.26 12.16 -39.27
CA THR A 7 -60.81 13.24 -40.22
C THR A 7 -60.35 14.59 -39.61
N SER A 8 -59.42 15.37 -40.19
CA SER A 8 -58.43 15.14 -41.27
C SER A 8 -57.32 16.21 -41.23
N GLU A 9 -56.29 16.01 -42.06
CA GLU A 9 -55.09 16.82 -42.33
C GLU A 9 -55.24 18.36 -42.30
N PHE A 10 -54.18 19.03 -41.83
CA PHE A 10 -53.64 20.23 -42.48
C PHE A 10 -52.12 20.29 -42.30
N GLN A 11 -51.38 20.44 -43.41
CA GLN A 11 -49.95 20.76 -43.41
C GLN A 11 -49.76 22.27 -43.15
N THR A 12 -48.64 22.66 -42.54
CA THR A 12 -47.68 23.63 -43.14
C THR A 12 -46.33 23.55 -42.41
N ALA A 13 -45.26 23.64 -43.19
CA ALA A 13 -43.85 23.40 -42.84
C ALA A 13 -43.27 24.23 -41.67
N LEU A 14 -42.18 23.71 -41.08
CA LEU A 14 -40.93 24.48 -40.93
C LEU A 14 -39.68 23.58 -40.76
N SER A 15 -38.65 23.86 -41.56
CA SER A 15 -37.22 23.58 -41.35
C SER A 15 -36.69 22.12 -41.30
N GLN A 16 -35.98 21.73 -42.37
CA GLN A 16 -35.07 20.59 -42.39
C GLN A 16 -33.81 20.87 -41.55
N SER A 17 -33.59 20.15 -40.45
CA SER A 17 -32.25 19.96 -39.83
C SER A 17 -32.17 18.78 -38.86
N GLU A 18 -33.07 17.81 -38.99
CA GLU A 18 -32.98 16.55 -38.25
C GLU A 18 -32.00 15.56 -38.90
N GLN A 19 -31.30 14.79 -38.04
CA GLN A 19 -30.86 13.41 -38.31
C GLN A 19 -29.95 13.15 -39.53
N ALA A 20 -28.64 13.39 -39.40
CA ALA A 20 -27.57 12.44 -39.77
C ALA A 20 -26.16 13.04 -39.59
N SER A 21 -25.46 12.67 -38.51
CA SER A 21 -24.00 12.77 -38.43
C SER A 21 -23.45 11.68 -37.50
N SER A 22 -23.70 10.44 -37.94
CA SER A 22 -23.08 9.25 -37.38
C SER A 22 -21.69 9.08 -37.98
N ILE A 23 -20.72 8.75 -37.11
CA ILE A 23 -19.65 7.75 -37.33
C ILE A 23 -19.01 7.69 -38.75
N ARG A 24 -17.73 8.08 -38.82
CA ARG A 24 -16.72 7.78 -39.87
C ARG A 24 -16.95 8.35 -41.29
N PHE A 25 -16.20 9.40 -41.63
CA PHE A 25 -15.15 9.32 -42.67
C PHE A 25 -14.16 10.50 -42.55
N TRP A 26 -13.05 10.45 -43.31
CA TRP A 26 -11.94 11.42 -43.33
C TRP A 26 -10.89 11.34 -42.21
N VAL A 27 -10.10 10.26 -42.27
CA VAL A 27 -8.66 10.34 -41.98
C VAL A 27 -7.96 10.87 -43.24
N GLN A 28 -7.46 12.12 -43.25
CA GLN A 28 -6.25 12.53 -44.00
C GLN A 28 -5.89 14.04 -43.86
N PHE A 29 -4.59 14.33 -43.66
CA PHE A 29 -3.91 15.66 -43.61
C PHE A 29 -4.45 16.66 -42.53
N THR A 30 -3.67 17.27 -41.63
CA THR A 30 -2.20 17.32 -41.36
C THR A 30 -1.95 17.61 -39.87
N GLY A 31 -0.77 17.27 -39.35
CA GLY A 31 -0.27 17.83 -38.08
C GLY A 31 -0.31 16.89 -36.87
N LEU A 32 0.47 15.80 -36.92
CA LEU A 32 0.66 14.92 -35.77
C LEU A 32 1.54 15.61 -34.70
N ARG A 33 0.91 16.27 -33.72
CA ARG A 33 1.52 16.46 -32.39
C ARG A 33 0.72 15.63 -31.40
N SER A 34 1.26 14.46 -31.08
CA SER A 34 0.66 13.59 -30.07
C SER A 34 0.66 14.28 -28.72
N ILE A 35 -0.51 14.73 -28.27
CA ILE A 35 -0.77 14.95 -26.85
C ILE A 35 -0.96 13.56 -26.22
N LEU A 36 0.11 12.78 -26.22
CA LEU A 36 0.36 11.88 -25.10
C LEU A 36 0.58 12.82 -23.93
N SER A 37 -0.42 12.93 -23.04
CA SER A 37 -0.06 13.22 -21.66
C SER A 37 0.88 12.09 -21.28
N ALA A 38 2.16 12.40 -21.10
CA ALA A 38 3.06 11.48 -20.44
C ALA A 38 2.45 11.23 -19.05
N GLN A 39 1.76 10.10 -18.90
CA GLN A 39 1.69 9.45 -17.62
C GLN A 39 3.15 9.38 -17.19
N ARG A 40 3.48 10.12 -16.12
CA ARG A 40 4.70 9.83 -15.39
C ARG A 40 4.48 8.42 -14.89
N ASP A 41 5.10 7.47 -15.58
CA ASP A 41 5.39 6.15 -15.05
C ASP A 41 6.28 6.41 -13.83
N ASN A 42 5.61 6.66 -12.71
CA ASN A 42 6.22 6.97 -11.44
C ASN A 42 6.65 5.66 -10.76
N THR A 43 7.25 4.77 -11.57
CA THR A 43 8.33 3.87 -11.15
C THR A 43 9.44 4.74 -10.56
N MET A 44 9.23 5.21 -9.33
CA MET A 44 10.36 5.54 -8.46
C MET A 44 11.25 4.32 -8.48
N ALA A 45 12.52 4.52 -8.82
CA ALA A 45 13.48 3.42 -8.87
C ALA A 45 13.43 2.71 -7.52
N SER A 46 13.15 1.41 -7.56
CA SER A 46 13.09 0.58 -6.35
C SER A 46 14.47 0.61 -5.69
N LEU A 47 14.59 1.28 -4.55
CA LEU A 47 15.85 1.39 -3.83
C LEU A 47 16.27 0.01 -3.29
N ALA A 48 17.24 -0.61 -3.95
CA ALA A 48 17.86 -1.85 -3.48
C ALA A 48 18.65 -1.55 -2.20
N THR A 49 18.41 -2.32 -1.14
CA THR A 49 18.97 -2.06 0.18
C THR A 49 20.50 -2.21 0.20
N ALA A 50 21.05 -3.15 -0.58
CA ALA A 50 22.48 -3.32 -0.76
C ALA A 50 23.14 -2.07 -1.38
N GLU A 51 22.62 -1.57 -2.51
CA GLU A 51 23.12 -0.34 -3.17
C GLU A 51 22.99 0.88 -2.26
N VAL A 52 21.87 0.99 -1.52
CA VAL A 52 21.70 2.04 -0.51
C VAL A 52 22.79 1.96 0.56
N CYS A 53 23.17 0.77 1.03
CA CYS A 53 24.25 0.62 2.01
C CYS A 53 25.61 1.03 1.44
N ASP A 54 25.96 0.54 0.24
CA ASP A 54 27.24 0.83 -0.41
C ASP A 54 27.40 2.32 -0.70
N SER A 55 26.35 2.97 -1.22
CA SER A 55 26.33 4.41 -1.52
C SER A 55 26.21 5.33 -0.29
N ASN A 56 25.86 4.82 0.91
CA ASN A 56 25.61 5.64 2.12
C ASN A 56 26.45 5.23 3.35
N ALA A 57 27.66 4.72 3.15
CA ALA A 57 28.56 4.27 4.23
C ALA A 57 28.78 5.29 5.38
N SER A 58 28.81 6.59 5.07
CA SER A 58 28.92 7.65 6.10
C SER A 58 27.66 7.82 6.96
N VAL A 59 26.49 7.58 6.38
CA VAL A 59 25.17 7.68 7.05
C VAL A 59 24.90 6.42 7.90
N LEU A 60 25.43 5.27 7.48
CA LEU A 60 25.54 4.07 8.32
C LEU A 60 26.43 4.33 9.54
N ALA A 61 27.59 4.96 9.33
CA ALA A 61 28.53 5.28 10.42
C ALA A 61 28.00 6.34 11.41
N SER A 62 27.17 7.29 10.97
CA SER A 62 26.47 8.22 11.88
C SER A 62 25.30 7.58 12.64
N GLY A 63 24.80 6.44 12.15
CA GLY A 63 23.60 5.79 12.67
C GLY A 63 22.29 6.45 12.23
N ASP A 64 22.32 7.43 11.32
CA ASP A 64 21.10 8.00 10.72
C ASP A 64 20.44 7.02 9.74
N LEU A 65 21.23 6.14 9.11
CA LEU A 65 20.81 4.94 8.37
C LEU A 65 21.19 3.69 9.19
N ARG A 66 20.26 2.74 9.33
CA ARG A 66 20.41 1.58 10.23
C ARG A 66 19.90 0.30 9.56
N VAL A 67 20.65 -0.77 9.67
CA VAL A 67 20.26 -2.11 9.18
C VAL A 67 19.64 -2.90 10.34
N LEU A 68 18.48 -3.52 10.14
CA LEU A 68 17.88 -4.44 11.12
C LEU A 68 18.59 -5.81 11.05
N HIS A 69 18.65 -6.52 12.18
CA HIS A 69 19.08 -7.91 12.15
C HIS A 69 18.15 -8.77 11.26
N PRO A 70 18.69 -9.74 10.49
CA PRO A 70 17.94 -10.51 9.49
C PRO A 70 17.10 -11.62 10.13
N VAL A 71 16.07 -11.24 10.88
CA VAL A 71 15.17 -12.13 11.63
C VAL A 71 13.77 -12.25 11.03
N PHE A 72 13.50 -11.54 9.93
CA PHE A 72 12.16 -11.46 9.33
C PHE A 72 12.04 -12.35 8.09
N GLN A 73 10.96 -13.12 8.05
CA GLN A 73 10.50 -13.82 6.86
C GLN A 73 9.71 -12.87 5.93
N ILE A 74 9.68 -13.23 4.65
CA ILE A 74 9.04 -12.46 3.57
C ILE A 74 7.66 -13.04 3.28
N TYR A 75 6.64 -12.19 3.31
CA TYR A 75 5.26 -12.51 2.95
C TYR A 75 4.65 -11.39 2.08
N GLY A 76 3.56 -11.70 1.38
CA GLY A 76 2.95 -10.78 0.40
C GLY A 76 3.66 -10.78 -0.95
N GLN A 77 2.97 -10.30 -1.99
CA GLN A 77 3.53 -10.26 -3.34
C GLN A 77 4.65 -9.22 -3.49
N ASN A 78 4.55 -8.07 -2.81
CA ASN A 78 5.52 -6.99 -2.95
C ASN A 78 6.76 -7.32 -2.12
N ARG A 79 7.69 -8.04 -2.75
CA ARG A 79 8.99 -8.37 -2.14
C ARG A 79 9.81 -7.13 -1.81
N THR A 80 9.63 -6.03 -2.55
CA THR A 80 10.26 -4.74 -2.25
C THR A 80 9.21 -3.68 -1.95
N PHE A 81 9.41 -2.91 -0.88
CA PHE A 81 8.54 -1.81 -0.47
C PHE A 81 9.29 -0.82 0.41
N SER A 82 8.81 0.42 0.43
CA SER A 82 9.35 1.49 1.27
C SER A 82 8.28 2.52 1.62
N GLY A 83 8.53 3.32 2.65
CA GLY A 83 7.66 4.45 3.00
C GLY A 83 7.87 5.01 4.41
N PRO A 84 7.15 6.08 4.77
CA PRO A 84 7.17 6.63 6.12
C PRO A 84 6.58 5.64 7.13
N ILE A 85 7.18 5.54 8.30
CA ILE A 85 6.82 4.59 9.35
C ILE A 85 5.71 5.14 10.23
N VAL A 86 4.70 4.30 10.48
CA VAL A 86 3.80 4.42 11.62
C VAL A 86 4.17 3.33 12.63
N THR A 87 4.40 3.71 13.88
CA THR A 87 4.80 2.82 14.97
C THR A 87 3.61 2.42 15.84
N LEU A 88 3.55 1.14 16.19
CA LEU A 88 2.58 0.58 17.13
C LEU A 88 3.26 -0.43 18.04
N LYS A 89 3.07 -0.29 19.35
CA LYS A 89 3.48 -1.28 20.34
C LYS A 89 2.25 -1.98 20.92
N VAL A 90 2.24 -3.30 20.89
CA VAL A 90 1.18 -4.17 21.43
C VAL A 90 1.80 -5.40 22.06
N PHE A 91 1.03 -6.14 22.86
CA PHE A 91 1.45 -7.45 23.33
C PHE A 91 0.29 -8.43 23.21
N GLU A 92 0.41 -9.35 22.24
CA GLU A 92 -0.58 -10.39 21.97
C GLU A 92 -2.02 -9.88 21.77
N ASP A 93 -2.15 -8.64 21.31
CA ASP A 93 -3.41 -7.97 20.99
C ASP A 93 -3.30 -7.22 19.67
N ASN A 94 -4.38 -7.19 18.88
CA ASN A 94 -4.37 -6.58 17.55
C ASN A 94 -5.62 -5.74 17.24
N VAL A 95 -6.32 -5.23 18.26
CA VAL A 95 -7.39 -4.24 18.04
C VAL A 95 -6.79 -2.98 17.42
N LEU A 96 -5.72 -2.43 18.03
CA LEU A 96 -5.07 -1.21 17.54
C LEU A 96 -4.35 -1.41 16.19
N VAL A 97 -3.90 -2.65 15.90
CA VAL A 97 -3.35 -3.02 14.58
C VAL A 97 -4.43 -2.84 13.51
N ARG A 98 -5.61 -3.43 13.72
CA ARG A 98 -6.74 -3.29 12.80
C ARG A 98 -7.17 -1.83 12.67
N GLU A 99 -7.31 -1.12 13.77
CA GLU A 99 -7.74 0.28 13.78
C GLU A 99 -6.82 1.18 12.95
N LEU A 100 -5.49 1.00 13.04
CA LEU A 100 -4.55 1.74 12.18
C LEU A 100 -4.67 1.34 10.71
N LEU A 101 -4.81 0.04 10.41
CA LEU A 101 -4.98 -0.44 9.03
C LEU A 101 -6.32 -0.01 8.39
N GLU A 102 -7.34 0.33 9.18
CA GLU A 102 -8.60 0.94 8.72
C GLU A 102 -8.44 2.44 8.36
N THR A 103 -7.28 3.05 8.63
CA THR A 103 -6.92 4.39 8.14
C THR A 103 -6.20 4.33 6.79
N ARG A 104 -6.23 5.43 6.01
CA ARG A 104 -5.52 5.51 4.73
C ARG A 104 -4.02 5.33 4.94
N GLY A 105 -3.42 4.36 4.24
CA GLY A 105 -1.99 4.09 4.32
C GLY A 105 -1.15 5.19 3.69
N GLU A 106 -1.56 5.70 2.53
CA GLU A 106 -0.87 6.80 1.82
C GLU A 106 0.62 6.47 1.54
N GLY A 107 0.92 5.20 1.23
CA GLY A 107 2.28 4.71 1.01
C GLY A 107 3.09 4.48 2.28
N ARG A 108 2.50 4.65 3.48
CA ARG A 108 3.18 4.39 4.76
C ARG A 108 3.38 2.89 5.03
N VAL A 109 4.28 2.60 5.95
CA VAL A 109 4.57 1.26 6.47
C VAL A 109 4.17 1.19 7.93
N LEU A 110 3.35 0.20 8.31
CA LEU A 110 3.00 -0.04 9.70
C LEU A 110 4.05 -0.96 10.36
N VAL A 111 4.79 -0.45 11.34
CA VAL A 111 5.78 -1.21 12.11
C VAL A 111 5.20 -1.53 13.49
N ILE A 112 5.03 -2.82 13.77
CA ILE A 112 4.35 -3.36 14.96
C ILE A 112 5.39 -4.04 15.86
N ASP A 113 5.66 -3.47 17.03
CA ASP A 113 6.31 -4.19 18.11
C ASP A 113 5.29 -5.07 18.83
N GLY A 114 5.34 -6.38 18.58
CA GLY A 114 4.56 -7.41 19.28
C GLY A 114 5.28 -8.00 20.49
N GLY A 115 6.39 -7.40 20.93
CA GLY A 115 7.29 -7.97 21.94
C GLY A 115 8.02 -9.23 21.49
N GLY A 116 8.08 -9.50 20.18
CA GLY A 116 8.68 -10.71 19.60
C GLY A 116 7.90 -12.00 19.92
N SER A 117 6.65 -11.92 20.38
CA SER A 117 5.91 -13.14 20.76
C SER A 117 5.62 -14.03 19.55
N LEU A 118 5.96 -15.31 19.69
CA LEU A 118 5.67 -16.35 18.71
C LEU A 118 4.41 -17.18 19.06
N ARG A 119 3.66 -16.82 20.12
CA ARG A 119 2.53 -17.63 20.63
C ARG A 119 1.17 -17.33 19.98
N CYS A 120 1.04 -16.22 19.26
CA CYS A 120 -0.17 -15.86 18.53
C CYS A 120 0.12 -14.90 17.37
N ALA A 121 -0.74 -14.91 16.36
CA ALA A 121 -0.64 -13.99 15.24
C ALA A 121 -1.33 -12.65 15.51
N LEU A 122 -0.62 -11.57 15.18
CA LEU A 122 -1.11 -10.19 15.23
C LEU A 122 -1.78 -9.77 13.92
N VAL A 123 -1.32 -10.28 12.77
CA VAL A 123 -1.87 -10.03 11.43
C VAL A 123 -2.34 -11.33 10.79
N GLY A 124 -3.38 -11.26 9.97
CA GLY A 124 -3.96 -12.36 9.20
C GLY A 124 -4.50 -11.85 7.87
N GLY A 125 -5.01 -12.72 7.00
CA GLY A 125 -5.28 -12.44 5.58
C GLY A 125 -6.21 -11.25 5.36
N ASN A 126 -7.36 -11.23 6.06
CA ASN A 126 -8.27 -10.08 6.09
C ASN A 126 -7.61 -8.72 6.45
N MET A 127 -6.55 -8.71 7.27
CA MET A 127 -5.80 -7.48 7.58
C MET A 127 -4.75 -7.14 6.51
N GLY A 128 -4.16 -8.13 5.84
CA GLY A 128 -3.33 -7.92 4.65
C GLY A 128 -4.12 -7.30 3.51
N GLN A 129 -5.29 -7.87 3.20
CA GLN A 129 -6.20 -7.35 2.17
C GLN A 129 -6.73 -5.95 2.51
N LEU A 130 -7.07 -5.69 3.78
CA LEU A 130 -7.44 -4.35 4.25
C LEU A 130 -6.30 -3.35 4.03
N ALA A 131 -5.07 -3.70 4.42
CA ALA A 131 -3.92 -2.82 4.28
C ALA A 131 -3.63 -2.46 2.82
N GLN A 132 -3.71 -3.45 1.91
CA GLN A 132 -3.65 -3.22 0.46
C GLN A 132 -4.75 -2.24 0.01
N ASN A 133 -6.02 -2.51 0.38
CA ASN A 133 -7.16 -1.70 -0.04
C ASN A 133 -7.10 -0.25 0.47
N MET A 134 -6.49 -0.04 1.64
CA MET A 134 -6.29 1.27 2.23
C MET A 134 -4.99 1.98 1.76
N GLY A 135 -4.20 1.34 0.90
CA GLY A 135 -3.00 1.94 0.30
C GLY A 135 -1.77 2.01 1.21
N TRP A 136 -1.60 1.03 2.11
CA TRP A 136 -0.35 0.84 2.85
C TRP A 136 0.70 0.20 1.96
N ALA A 137 1.95 0.68 2.02
CA ALA A 137 3.06 0.08 1.27
C ALA A 137 3.49 -1.27 1.89
N GLY A 138 3.41 -1.39 3.21
CA GLY A 138 3.70 -2.64 3.89
C GLY A 138 3.42 -2.69 5.38
N ILE A 139 3.63 -3.88 5.96
CA ILE A 139 3.51 -4.16 7.39
C ILE A 139 4.75 -4.93 7.87
N VAL A 140 5.36 -4.48 8.96
CA VAL A 140 6.47 -5.18 9.63
C VAL A 140 6.04 -5.56 11.04
N VAL A 141 6.19 -6.84 11.41
CA VAL A 141 5.68 -7.41 12.66
C VAL A 141 6.82 -8.06 13.45
N ASN A 142 7.20 -7.46 14.58
CA ASN A 142 8.04 -8.12 15.60
C ASN A 142 7.19 -9.12 16.40
N GLY A 143 6.81 -10.21 15.74
CA GLY A 143 5.90 -11.25 16.22
C GLY A 143 5.40 -12.11 15.07
N CYS A 144 4.34 -12.89 15.30
CA CYS A 144 3.77 -13.78 14.28
C CYS A 144 2.62 -13.17 13.46
N ILE A 145 2.41 -13.76 12.28
CA ILE A 145 1.22 -13.59 11.43
C ILE A 145 0.52 -14.95 11.19
N ARG A 146 -0.57 -14.98 10.42
CA ARG A 146 -1.25 -16.21 10.00
C ARG A 146 -1.98 -16.01 8.68
N ASP A 147 -2.70 -17.04 8.24
CA ASP A 147 -3.47 -17.02 6.99
C ASP A 147 -2.53 -16.63 5.82
N VAL A 148 -1.35 -17.27 5.79
CA VAL A 148 -0.19 -16.86 4.98
C VAL A 148 -0.47 -16.87 3.48
N ASP A 149 -1.27 -17.83 3.01
CA ASP A 149 -1.62 -17.93 1.58
C ASP A 149 -2.46 -16.73 1.15
N GLU A 150 -3.48 -16.33 1.93
CA GLU A 150 -4.25 -15.10 1.71
C GLU A 150 -3.36 -13.85 1.70
N ILE A 151 -2.38 -13.77 2.62
CA ILE A 151 -1.42 -12.64 2.65
C ILE A 151 -0.53 -12.65 1.40
N ASN A 152 -0.10 -13.81 0.93
CA ASN A 152 0.75 -13.97 -0.26
C ASN A 152 0.01 -13.70 -1.58
N GLU A 153 -1.32 -13.68 -1.58
CA GLU A 153 -2.15 -13.21 -2.69
C GLU A 153 -2.28 -11.66 -2.72
N CYS A 154 -1.98 -10.98 -1.61
CA CYS A 154 -2.09 -9.53 -1.51
C CYS A 154 -0.87 -8.80 -2.13
N SER A 155 -1.14 -7.75 -2.92
CA SER A 155 -0.14 -6.84 -3.52
C SER A 155 0.36 -5.79 -2.51
N ILE A 156 0.88 -6.27 -1.38
CA ILE A 156 1.46 -5.50 -0.28
C ILE A 156 2.75 -6.18 0.21
N GLY A 157 3.68 -5.42 0.81
CA GLY A 157 4.88 -5.99 1.43
C GLY A 157 4.64 -6.37 2.88
N VAL A 158 4.94 -7.61 3.28
CA VAL A 158 4.85 -8.04 4.68
C VAL A 158 6.17 -8.64 5.16
N ARG A 159 6.53 -8.32 6.40
CA ARG A 159 7.67 -8.90 7.13
C ARG A 159 7.22 -9.32 8.52
N ALA A 160 7.53 -10.55 8.93
CA ALA A 160 7.22 -11.04 10.26
C ALA A 160 8.21 -12.10 10.72
N LEU A 161 8.29 -12.39 12.02
CA LEU A 161 9.26 -13.37 12.53
C LEU A 161 8.90 -14.81 12.09
N ALA A 162 7.62 -15.15 12.14
CA ALA A 162 7.08 -16.44 11.72
C ALA A 162 5.55 -16.39 11.49
N SER A 163 4.97 -17.53 11.10
CA SER A 163 3.53 -17.75 11.13
C SER A 163 3.09 -18.56 12.37
N HIS A 164 1.90 -18.31 12.88
CA HIS A 164 1.32 -19.05 14.02
C HIS A 164 -0.22 -19.05 13.97
N PRO A 165 -0.91 -20.21 14.00
CA PRO A 165 -2.35 -20.28 13.69
C PRO A 165 -3.28 -19.60 14.72
N LEU A 166 -2.88 -19.57 16.00
CA LEU A 166 -3.67 -18.98 17.09
C LEU A 166 -3.82 -17.46 16.91
N LYS A 167 -5.05 -16.95 16.96
CA LYS A 167 -5.33 -15.50 16.99
C LYS A 167 -4.91 -14.85 18.31
N SER A 168 -4.45 -13.61 18.25
CA SER A 168 -4.25 -12.73 19.41
C SER A 168 -5.54 -12.41 20.17
N SER A 169 -5.42 -11.79 21.35
CA SER A 169 -6.56 -11.23 22.09
C SER A 169 -7.14 -9.97 21.42
N LYS A 170 -8.27 -9.52 21.98
CA LYS A 170 -9.09 -8.40 21.48
C LYS A 170 -9.49 -7.43 22.60
N LYS A 171 -8.51 -6.98 23.38
CA LYS A 171 -8.65 -6.13 24.58
C LYS A 171 -8.46 -4.64 24.31
N GLY A 172 -7.84 -4.24 23.20
CA GLY A 172 -7.62 -2.81 22.90
C GLY A 172 -6.38 -2.20 23.54
N VAL A 173 -5.44 -3.01 24.02
CA VAL A 173 -4.27 -2.54 24.78
C VAL A 173 -3.05 -2.38 23.87
N GLY A 174 -2.40 -1.22 23.95
CA GLY A 174 -1.14 -0.91 23.28
C GLY A 174 -0.91 0.60 23.19
N GLU A 175 0.17 1.00 22.53
CA GLU A 175 0.66 2.38 22.43
C GLU A 175 0.96 2.69 20.95
N LYS A 176 0.35 3.75 20.41
CA LYS A 176 0.59 4.23 19.03
C LYS A 176 1.64 5.34 19.05
N HIS A 177 2.40 5.49 17.97
CA HIS A 177 3.37 6.58 17.78
C HIS A 177 4.47 6.64 18.85
N VAL A 178 4.91 5.48 19.35
CA VAL A 178 5.98 5.35 20.36
C VAL A 178 7.25 4.76 19.77
N PRO A 179 8.46 5.17 20.22
CA PRO A 179 9.71 4.57 19.76
C PRO A 179 9.80 3.07 20.07
N LEU A 180 10.18 2.29 19.07
CA LEU A 180 10.26 0.83 19.12
C LEU A 180 11.72 0.37 19.11
N HIS A 181 12.04 -0.69 19.84
CA HIS A 181 13.36 -1.34 19.80
C HIS A 181 13.19 -2.75 19.24
N ILE A 182 13.42 -2.92 17.95
CA ILE A 182 13.15 -4.15 17.19
C ILE A 182 14.43 -4.60 16.50
N ALA A 183 14.75 -5.90 16.58
CA ALA A 183 15.87 -6.51 15.85
C ALA A 183 17.23 -5.78 15.97
N GLY A 184 17.53 -5.24 17.16
CA GLY A 184 18.74 -4.48 17.45
C GLY A 184 18.67 -2.98 17.13
N THR A 185 17.59 -2.51 16.50
CA THR A 185 17.45 -1.15 15.98
C THR A 185 16.38 -0.35 16.71
N LEU A 186 16.67 0.93 16.98
CA LEU A 186 15.68 1.91 17.41
C LEU A 186 14.97 2.51 16.19
N ILE A 187 13.64 2.44 16.20
CA ILE A 187 12.73 2.88 15.14
C ILE A 187 11.76 3.91 15.74
N ARG A 188 11.53 5.02 15.05
CA ARG A 188 10.59 6.06 15.46
C ARG A 188 9.50 6.29 14.42
N ASP A 189 8.39 6.84 14.88
CA ASP A 189 7.32 7.35 14.01
C ASP A 189 7.87 8.42 13.05
N GLY A 190 7.46 8.38 11.79
CA GLY A 190 7.89 9.32 10.76
C GLY A 190 9.30 9.09 10.17
N GLU A 191 10.10 8.17 10.72
CA GLU A 191 11.30 7.66 10.03
C GLU A 191 10.90 6.86 8.78
N TRP A 192 11.86 6.55 7.91
CA TRP A 192 11.62 5.83 6.65
C TRP A 192 12.09 4.39 6.72
N LEU A 193 11.28 3.48 6.19
CA LEU A 193 11.62 2.07 6.03
C LEU A 193 11.87 1.76 4.56
N TYR A 194 12.90 0.95 4.29
CA TYR A 194 13.17 0.33 2.99
C TYR A 194 13.38 -1.16 3.21
N ALA A 195 12.67 -2.01 2.47
CA ALA A 195 12.77 -3.45 2.62
C ALA A 195 12.71 -4.16 1.27
N ASP A 196 13.60 -5.11 1.04
CA ASP A 196 13.65 -5.99 -0.13
C ASP A 196 13.93 -7.44 0.31
N SER A 197 14.55 -8.25 -0.55
CA SER A 197 14.88 -9.64 -0.22
C SER A 197 16.17 -9.82 0.60
N ASP A 198 17.03 -8.80 0.66
CA ASP A 198 18.31 -8.85 1.38
C ASP A 198 18.15 -8.38 2.84
N GLY A 199 17.30 -7.37 3.08
CA GLY A 199 17.09 -6.88 4.44
C GLY A 199 16.03 -5.80 4.62
N ILE A 200 16.11 -5.13 5.77
CA ILE A 200 15.31 -3.95 6.13
C ILE A 200 16.25 -2.87 6.63
N LEU A 201 16.13 -1.67 6.05
CA LEU A 201 16.81 -0.46 6.46
C LEU A 201 15.82 0.51 7.10
N ILE A 202 16.29 1.25 8.10
CA ILE A 202 15.60 2.40 8.67
C ILE A 202 16.48 3.63 8.46
N SER A 203 15.94 4.63 7.77
CA SER A 203 16.57 5.93 7.59
C SER A 203 15.81 6.98 8.40
N LYS A 204 16.54 7.92 8.99
CA LYS A 204 15.95 9.07 9.69
C LYS A 204 15.13 9.99 8.77
N ASN A 205 15.51 10.06 7.49
CA ASN A 205 14.86 10.88 6.46
C ASN A 205 14.59 10.04 5.20
N GLU A 206 13.78 10.57 4.28
CA GLU A 206 13.66 10.00 2.94
C GLU A 206 15.02 10.01 2.24
N LEU A 207 15.41 8.85 1.69
CA LEU A 207 16.60 8.71 0.88
C LEU A 207 16.27 9.05 -0.58
N SER A 208 16.95 10.07 -1.10
CA SER A 208 17.08 10.30 -2.54
C SER A 208 18.42 9.76 -3.03
N VAL A 209 18.39 8.86 -4.01
CA VAL A 209 19.53 8.54 -4.90
C VAL A 209 19.21 8.97 -6.32
#